data_AF-A0A260ZA79-F1
#
_entry.id   AF-A0A260ZA79-F1
#
_cell.length_a   1.000
_cell.length_b   1.000
_cell.length_c   1.000
_cell.angle_alpha   90.00
_cell.angle_beta   90.00
_cell.angle_gamma   90.00
#
_symmetry.space_group_name_H-M   'P 1'
#
loop_
_entity.id
_entity.type
_entity.pdbx_description
1 polymer ?
#
loop_
_entity_poly.entity_id
_entity_poly.type
_entity_poly.pdbx_seq_one_letter_code
_entity_poly.pdbx_strand_id
1 'polypeptide(L)'
;MLNSVLAEVASEHVTRSASETLGKKRQKMFRPVEWNSTLKAHTTVTLAAAVMSLGTVVYNTVTRRFSTILLASAFGAYAFNYSLDGLTNFYWDTKNANKQWKDIKQQLAQE
;
A
#
# COMPACT_ATOMS: atom_id res chain seq x y z
N MET A 1 46.35 -24.55 -54.17
CA MET A 1 46.07 -23.34 -53.36
C MET A 1 44.60 -23.21 -52.95
N LEU A 2 43.61 -23.61 -53.77
CA LEU A 2 42.19 -23.56 -53.38
C LEU A 2 41.81 -24.56 -52.26
N ASN A 3 42.37 -25.77 -52.27
CA ASN A 3 42.05 -26.79 -51.27
C ASN A 3 42.61 -26.51 -49.87
N SER A 4 43.73 -25.77 -49.77
CA SER A 4 44.33 -25.41 -48.49
C SER A 4 43.55 -24.29 -47.79
N VAL A 5 43.05 -23.31 -48.55
CA VAL A 5 42.24 -22.20 -48.01
C VAL A 5 40.88 -22.72 -47.50
N LEU A 6 40.27 -23.68 -48.20
CA LEU A 6 39.02 -24.30 -47.75
C LEU A 6 39.20 -25.12 -46.46
N ALA A 7 40.35 -25.77 -46.29
CA ALA A 7 40.67 -26.49 -45.05
C ALA A 7 40.91 -25.54 -43.86
N GLU A 8 41.56 -24.39 -44.11
CA GLU A 8 41.79 -23.34 -43.12
C GLU A 8 40.46 -22.74 -42.60
N VAL A 9 39.56 -22.37 -43.52
CA VAL A 9 38.26 -21.78 -43.19
C VAL A 9 37.37 -22.78 -42.44
N ALA A 10 37.39 -24.06 -42.82
CA ALA A 10 36.65 -25.09 -42.09
C ALA A 10 37.16 -25.27 -40.64
N SER A 11 38.47 -25.17 -40.42
CA SER A 11 39.10 -25.25 -39.09
C SER A 11 38.74 -24.05 -38.20
N GLU A 12 38.73 -22.84 -38.76
CA GLU A 12 38.34 -21.63 -38.02
C GLU A 12 36.86 -21.63 -37.60
N HIS A 13 35.97 -22.17 -38.44
CA HIS A 13 34.54 -22.23 -38.10
C HIS A 13 34.23 -23.24 -36.97
N VAL A 14 34.93 -24.37 -36.93
CA VAL A 14 34.75 -25.38 -35.86
C VAL A 14 35.28 -24.85 -34.52
N THR A 15 36.43 -24.18 -34.53
CA THR A 15 37.03 -23.60 -33.31
C THR A 15 36.21 -22.44 -32.74
N ARG A 16 35.57 -21.62 -33.59
CA ARG A 16 34.63 -20.58 -33.16
C ARG A 16 33.33 -21.13 -32.54
N SER A 17 32.77 -22.20 -33.11
CA SER A 17 31.57 -22.83 -32.55
C SER A 17 31.80 -23.44 -31.15
N ALA A 18 32.99 -24.03 -30.94
CA ALA A 18 33.36 -24.60 -29.65
C ALA A 18 33.54 -23.55 -28.54
N SER A 19 34.05 -22.36 -28.85
CA SER A 19 34.27 -21.31 -27.83
C SER A 19 32.97 -20.62 -27.39
N GLU A 20 31.99 -20.46 -28.28
CA GLU A 20 30.68 -19.88 -27.95
C GLU A 20 29.84 -20.76 -27.02
N THR A 21 29.91 -22.09 -27.21
CA THR A 21 29.15 -23.04 -26.38
C THR A 21 29.72 -23.16 -24.97
N LEU A 22 31.05 -23.07 -24.83
CA LEU A 22 31.73 -23.04 -23.53
C LEU A 22 31.48 -21.73 -22.77
N GLY A 23 31.46 -20.59 -23.47
CA GLY A 23 31.14 -19.29 -22.87
C GLY A 23 29.73 -19.23 -22.27
N LYS A 24 28.72 -19.76 -22.98
CA LYS A 24 27.34 -19.86 -22.48
C LYS A 24 27.20 -20.80 -21.29
N LYS A 25 27.95 -21.92 -21.25
CA LYS A 25 27.97 -22.82 -20.09
C LYS A 25 28.62 -22.18 -18.86
N ARG A 26 29.66 -21.35 -19.04
CA ARG A 26 30.33 -20.65 -17.95
C ARG A 26 29.43 -19.59 -17.29
N GLN A 27 28.69 -18.81 -18.07
CA GLN A 27 27.76 -17.80 -17.53
C GLN A 27 26.60 -18.42 -16.73
N LYS A 28 26.07 -19.57 -17.14
CA LYS A 28 25.00 -20.24 -16.40
C LYS A 28 25.46 -20.84 -15.06
N MET A 29 26.77 -21.03 -14.87
CA MET A 29 27.31 -21.68 -13.68
C MET A 29 27.67 -20.69 -12.57
N PHE A 30 27.97 -19.43 -12.91
CA PHE A 30 28.21 -18.36 -11.95
C PHE A 30 26.96 -17.51 -11.75
N ARG A 31 26.06 -17.94 -10.85
CA ARG A 31 25.14 -17.00 -10.19
C ARG A 31 25.84 -16.49 -8.93
N PRO A 32 26.11 -15.17 -8.79
CA PRO A 32 26.61 -14.67 -7.52
C PRO A 32 25.59 -15.02 -6.43
N VAL A 33 26.02 -15.75 -5.40
CA VAL A 33 25.20 -16.01 -4.23
C VAL A 33 25.10 -14.68 -3.46
N GLU A 34 23.96 -14.01 -3.60
CA GLU A 34 23.66 -12.80 -2.83
C GLU A 34 23.31 -13.17 -1.38
N TRP A 35 24.31 -13.20 -0.51
CA TRP A 35 24.21 -13.56 0.92
C TRP A 35 23.42 -12.58 1.82
N ASN A 36 22.50 -11.76 1.30
CA ASN A 36 21.88 -10.66 2.08
C ASN A 36 20.44 -10.27 1.69
N SER A 37 19.85 -10.81 0.63
CA SER A 37 18.56 -10.30 0.13
C SER A 37 17.35 -10.73 0.95
N THR A 38 17.44 -11.82 1.72
CA THR A 38 16.35 -12.31 2.56
C THR A 38 16.25 -11.58 3.90
N LEU A 39 17.36 -11.27 4.57
CA LEU A 39 17.30 -10.62 5.88
C LEU A 39 16.82 -9.16 5.78
N LYS A 40 17.27 -8.42 4.76
CA LYS A 40 16.80 -7.03 4.53
C LYS A 40 15.33 -6.94 4.14
N ALA A 41 14.80 -7.93 3.42
CA ALA A 41 13.41 -7.94 3.00
C ALA A 41 12.45 -8.11 4.19
N HIS A 42 12.82 -8.91 5.19
CA HIS A 42 11.95 -9.18 6.33
C HIS A 42 11.95 -8.03 7.34
N THR A 43 13.10 -7.38 7.60
CA THR A 43 13.13 -6.21 8.51
C THR A 43 12.46 -4.97 7.92
N THR A 44 12.52 -4.77 6.59
CA THR A 44 11.90 -3.63 5.92
C THR A 44 10.39 -3.79 5.77
N VAL A 45 9.88 -4.98 5.48
CA VAL A 45 8.43 -5.24 5.40
C VAL A 45 7.78 -5.13 6.79
N THR A 46 8.41 -5.66 7.84
CA THR A 46 7.84 -5.60 9.20
C THR A 46 7.89 -4.19 9.79
N LEU A 47 8.94 -3.40 9.51
CA LEU A 47 9.02 -2.00 9.95
C LEU A 47 8.12 -1.07 9.11
N ALA A 48 7.97 -1.31 7.80
CA ALA A 48 7.06 -0.56 6.94
C ALA A 48 5.57 -0.86 7.26
N ALA A 49 5.24 -2.09 7.66
CA ALA A 49 3.91 -2.43 8.16
C ALA A 49 3.61 -1.77 9.52
N ALA A 50 4.62 -1.64 10.40
CA ALA A 50 4.50 -0.96 11.68
C ALA A 50 4.39 0.57 11.57
N VAL A 51 4.84 1.16 10.45
CA VAL A 51 4.73 2.61 10.15
C VAL A 51 3.72 2.85 9.02
N MET A 52 2.55 2.21 9.08
CA MET A 52 1.40 2.74 8.35
C MET A 52 0.90 3.97 9.09
N SER A 53 1.38 5.14 8.66
CA SER A 53 0.78 6.42 9.05
C SER A 53 -0.74 6.36 8.85
N LEU A 54 -1.50 6.93 9.79
CA LEU A 54 -2.96 7.07 9.65
C LEU A 54 -3.33 7.67 8.28
N GLY A 55 -2.50 8.58 7.76
CA GLY A 55 -2.67 9.12 6.42
C GLY A 55 -2.54 8.08 5.31
N THR A 56 -1.61 7.13 5.43
CA THR A 56 -1.43 6.03 4.48
C THR A 56 -2.60 5.05 4.52
N VAL A 57 -3.15 4.78 5.71
CA VAL A 57 -4.34 3.94 5.89
C VAL A 57 -5.56 4.60 5.26
N VAL A 58 -5.82 5.87 5.58
CA VAL A 58 -6.93 6.64 5.00
C VAL A 58 -6.78 6.75 3.48
N TYR A 59 -5.56 7.00 3.00
CA TYR A 59 -5.29 7.11 1.57
C TYR A 59 -5.60 5.79 0.83
N ASN A 60 -5.08 4.68 1.32
CA ASN A 60 -5.27 3.39 0.67
C ASN A 60 -6.72 2.87 0.74
N THR A 61 -7.45 3.21 1.81
CA THR A 61 -8.78 2.65 2.07
C THR A 61 -9.90 3.52 1.49
N VAL A 62 -9.76 4.84 1.58
CA VAL A 62 -10.86 5.77 1.25
C VAL A 62 -10.56 6.54 -0.03
N THR A 63 -9.36 7.10 -0.19
CA THR A 63 -9.09 8.05 -1.28
C THR A 63 -8.47 7.43 -2.53
N ARG A 64 -8.05 6.17 -2.47
CA ARG A 64 -7.41 5.48 -3.61
C ARG A 64 -8.34 5.27 -4.80
N ARG A 65 -9.66 5.12 -4.59
CA ARG A 65 -10.65 4.89 -5.65
C ARG A 65 -11.70 6.00 -5.63
N PHE A 66 -12.05 6.52 -6.80
CA PHE A 66 -13.03 7.61 -6.90
C PHE A 66 -14.41 7.23 -6.34
N SER A 67 -14.83 5.97 -6.54
CA SER A 67 -16.09 5.44 -6.00
C SER A 67 -16.11 5.36 -4.47
N THR A 68 -14.99 5.05 -3.82
CA THR A 68 -14.91 4.97 -2.36
C THR A 68 -14.93 6.36 -1.71
N ILE A 69 -14.38 7.38 -2.39
CA ILE A 69 -14.46 8.78 -1.92
C ILE A 69 -15.92 9.26 -1.88
N LEU A 70 -16.69 9.01 -2.94
CA LEU A 70 -18.09 9.44 -3.00
C LEU A 70 -18.94 8.75 -1.92
N LEU A 71 -18.76 7.43 -1.76
CA LEU A 71 -19.45 6.68 -0.71
C LEU A 71 -19.06 7.15 0.70
N ALA A 72 -17.75 7.32 0.95
CA ALA A 72 -17.25 7.78 2.23
C ALA A 72 -17.67 9.22 2.55
N SER A 73 -17.76 10.09 1.54
CA SER A 73 -18.25 11.47 1.70
C SER A 73 -19.75 11.50 1.99
N ALA A 74 -20.56 10.76 1.24
CA ALA A 74 -22.00 10.70 1.46
C ALA A 74 -22.34 10.11 2.84
N PHE A 75 -21.72 8.98 3.18
CA PHE A 75 -21.90 8.35 4.49
C PHE A 75 -21.32 9.21 5.63
N GLY A 76 -20.13 9.79 5.40
CA GLY A 76 -19.47 10.68 6.34
C GLY A 76 -20.32 11.91 6.65
N ALA A 77 -20.89 12.56 5.65
CA ALA A 77 -21.77 13.71 5.84
C ALA A 77 -23.04 13.34 6.64
N TYR A 78 -23.64 12.19 6.33
CA TYR A 78 -24.82 11.72 7.07
C TYR A 78 -24.49 11.40 8.54
N ALA A 79 -23.43 10.63 8.78
CA ALA A 79 -22.99 10.29 10.12
C ALA A 79 -22.54 11.53 10.91
N PHE A 80 -21.88 12.48 10.24
CA PHE A 80 -21.41 13.73 10.84
C PHE A 80 -22.56 14.63 11.24
N ASN A 81 -23.58 14.80 10.39
CA ASN A 81 -24.78 15.56 10.74
C ASN A 81 -25.47 14.99 11.98
N TYR A 82 -25.73 13.68 12.00
CA TYR A 82 -26.37 13.04 13.17
C TYR A 82 -25.54 13.20 14.45
N SER A 83 -24.22 13.02 14.33
CA SER A 83 -23.31 13.12 15.47
C SER A 83 -23.22 14.56 15.98
N LEU A 84 -23.09 15.54 15.09
CA LEU A 84 -23.02 16.95 15.45
C LEU A 84 -24.33 17.45 16.05
N ASP A 85 -25.48 17.07 15.50
CA ASP A 85 -26.78 17.47 16.04
C ASP A 85 -26.94 16.93 17.47
N GLY A 86 -26.60 15.66 17.70
CA GLY A 86 -26.64 15.06 19.03
C GLY A 86 -25.69 15.73 20.02
N LEU A 87 -24.43 15.94 19.62
CA LEU A 87 -23.43 16.59 20.47
C LEU A 87 -23.77 18.04 20.77
N THR A 88 -24.26 18.78 19.78
CA THR A 88 -24.64 20.18 19.91
C THR A 88 -25.84 20.33 20.83
N ASN A 89 -26.86 19.48 20.68
CA ASN A 89 -28.01 19.46 21.58
C ASN A 89 -27.60 19.10 23.00
N PHE A 90 -26.76 18.06 23.19
CA PHE A 90 -26.27 17.68 24.52
C PHE A 90 -25.47 18.82 25.17
N TYR A 91 -24.60 19.47 24.41
CA TYR A 91 -23.82 20.61 24.88
C TYR A 91 -24.73 21.79 25.27
N TRP A 92 -25.72 22.09 24.43
CA TRP A 92 -26.69 23.16 24.67
C TRP A 92 -27.57 22.90 25.89
N ASP A 93 -27.99 21.66 26.08
CA ASP A 93 -28.77 21.20 27.22
C ASP A 93 -27.99 21.28 28.52
N THR A 94 -26.73 20.84 28.50
CA THR A 94 -25.85 20.92 29.67
C THR A 94 -25.59 22.37 30.07
N LYS A 95 -25.42 23.27 29.08
CA LYS A 95 -25.17 24.69 29.34
C LYS A 95 -26.42 25.45 29.79
N ASN A 96 -27.60 25.10 29.30
CA ASN A 96 -28.86 25.78 29.63
C ASN A 96 -29.76 24.95 30.56
N ALA A 97 -29.15 24.04 31.32
CA ALA A 97 -29.85 23.18 32.26
C ALA A 97 -30.68 24.02 33.24
N ASN A 98 -31.92 23.60 33.50
CA ASN A 98 -32.91 24.27 34.36
C ASN A 98 -33.51 25.57 33.79
N LYS A 99 -33.08 26.03 32.60
CA LYS A 99 -33.72 27.16 31.90
C LYS A 99 -34.57 26.71 30.72
N GLN A 100 -34.45 25.45 30.32
CA GLN A 100 -35.25 24.92 29.23
C GLN A 100 -36.64 24.54 29.71
N TRP A 101 -37.63 24.83 28.86
CA TRP A 101 -39.03 24.49 29.10
C TRP A 101 -39.26 23.00 29.38
N LYS A 102 -38.41 22.13 28.83
CA LYS A 102 -38.46 20.68 29.07
C LYS A 102 -38.15 20.31 30.52
N ASP A 103 -37.19 20.99 31.15
CA ASP A 103 -36.79 20.74 32.54
C ASP A 103 -37.83 21.33 33.50
N ILE A 104 -38.34 22.53 33.19
CA ILE A 104 -39.39 23.21 33.97
C ILE A 104 -40.69 22.39 33.96
N LYS A 105 -41.07 21.82 32.82
CA LYS A 105 -42.22 20.92 32.71
C LYS A 105 -42.06 19.64 33.53
N GLN A 106 -40.86 19.06 33.55
CA GLN A 106 -40.59 17.88 34.37
C GLN A 106 -40.73 18.17 35.86
N GLN A 107 -40.27 19.34 36.31
CA GLN A 107 -40.46 19.78 37.69
C GLN A 107 -41.95 20.02 38.01
N LEU A 108 -42.69 20.71 37.14
CA LEU A 108 -44.11 21.02 37.34
C LEU A 108 -45.03 19.78 37.29
N ALA A 109 -44.63 18.73 36.56
CA ALA A 109 -45.36 17.47 36.52
C ALA A 109 -45.02 16.53 37.69
N GLN A 110 -43.96 16.83 38.44
CA GLN A 110 -43.59 16.09 39.66
C GLN A 110 -44.19 16.68 40.94
N GLU A 111 -44.64 17.94 40.92
CA GLU A 111 -45.50 18.56 41.94
C GLU A 111 -46.97 18.14 41.77
#